data_AF-A0A165ZRJ2-F1
#
_entry.id   AF-A0A165ZRJ2-F1
#
_cell.length_a   1.000
_cell.length_b   1.000
_cell.length_c   1.000
_cell.angle_alpha   90.00
_cell.angle_beta   90.00
_cell.angle_gamma   90.00
#
_symmetry.space_group_name_H-M   'P 1'
#
loop_
_entity.id
_entity.type
_entity.pdbx_description
1 polymer ?
#
loop_
_entity_poly.entity_id
_entity_poly.type
_entity_poly.pdbx_seq_one_letter_code
_entity_poly.pdbx_strand_id
1 'polypeptide(L)'
;MDVDSTPAPAPAPKPTPAPTRQRKSPSPQRTSIPINVHSTKPPSPKPASPQPAPAPAPQHQPQVQIEPTQAAHTAASSIQRTWRRHHALRQLQSLRSKFNELTDRFEVPSVLEYTLKNARESEDGLEEVAEVETKGLPYAGFVRPSPSAQTQPPLDTTIVPPLSYTSSTRAIHAQNEALLRLLNALDAVPSWGDSAVREARKHLAKDVEGEAARLDAWWKAVWREKGASARVKRVRA
;
A
#
# COMPACT_ATOMS: atom_id res chain seq x y z
N MET A 1 -3.24 56.70 -34.71
CA MET A 1 -3.26 55.24 -34.47
C MET A 1 -1.91 54.91 -33.88
N ASP A 2 -1.95 54.80 -32.56
CA ASP A 2 -0.81 54.86 -31.66
C ASP A 2 0.09 53.63 -31.81
N VAL A 3 1.39 53.92 -31.87
CA VAL A 3 2.48 52.98 -31.96
C VAL A 3 2.95 52.59 -30.56
N ASP A 4 3.10 51.28 -30.38
CA ASP A 4 4.15 50.58 -29.64
C ASP A 4 4.50 50.98 -28.19
N SER A 5 4.45 49.99 -27.29
CA SER A 5 5.55 49.68 -26.35
C SER A 5 5.14 48.55 -25.42
N THR A 6 5.45 47.31 -25.83
CA THR A 6 5.42 46.14 -24.95
C THR A 6 6.81 45.99 -24.32
N PRO A 7 6.99 46.08 -22.99
CA PRO A 7 8.29 45.83 -22.37
C PRO A 7 8.61 44.34 -22.34
N ALA A 8 9.84 44.01 -22.79
CA ALA A 8 10.38 42.67 -22.80
C ALA A 8 10.61 42.10 -21.38
N PRO A 9 10.41 40.79 -21.15
CA PRO A 9 10.70 40.15 -19.88
C PRO A 9 12.21 39.96 -19.66
N ALA A 10 12.64 40.21 -18.42
CA ALA A 10 14.03 40.11 -17.97
C ALA A 10 14.62 38.69 -18.10
N PRO A 11 15.94 38.55 -18.32
CA PRO A 11 16.61 37.26 -18.41
C PRO A 11 16.72 36.55 -17.05
N ALA A 12 16.44 35.25 -17.04
CA ALA A 12 16.52 34.38 -15.87
C ALA A 12 17.96 34.21 -15.33
N PRO A 13 18.14 34.05 -14.00
CA PRO A 13 19.45 33.80 -13.40
C PRO A 13 19.97 32.39 -13.72
N LYS A 14 21.28 32.31 -13.98
CA LYS A 14 22.03 31.08 -14.28
C LYS A 14 22.04 30.13 -13.06
N PRO A 15 21.84 28.81 -13.24
CA PRO A 15 21.94 27.85 -12.15
C PRO A 15 23.40 27.64 -11.71
N THR A 16 23.64 27.76 -10.42
CA THR A 16 24.90 27.44 -9.74
C THR A 16 25.10 25.91 -9.72
N PRO A 17 26.31 25.38 -10.02
CA PRO A 17 26.56 23.94 -9.89
C PRO A 17 26.68 23.54 -8.41
N ALA A 18 25.87 22.56 -8.00
CA ALA A 18 25.88 21.98 -6.66
C ALA A 18 27.15 21.13 -6.41
N PRO A 19 27.63 21.04 -5.16
CA PRO A 19 28.81 20.25 -4.82
C PRO A 19 28.54 18.74 -4.93
N THR A 20 29.41 18.05 -5.66
CA THR A 20 29.47 16.59 -5.81
C THR A 20 29.74 15.91 -4.47
N ARG A 21 28.68 15.43 -3.80
CA ARG A 21 28.81 14.54 -2.63
C ARG A 21 29.13 13.12 -3.10
N GLN A 22 30.38 12.71 -2.96
CA GLN A 22 30.79 11.31 -3.07
C GLN A 22 30.08 10.49 -1.98
N ARG A 23 29.01 9.78 -2.35
CA ARG A 23 28.41 8.74 -1.50
C ARG A 23 29.23 7.47 -1.65
N LYS A 24 29.99 7.14 -0.60
CA LYS A 24 30.57 5.81 -0.38
C LYS A 24 29.41 4.82 -0.19
N SER A 25 29.29 3.86 -1.09
CA SER A 25 28.33 2.76 -1.00
C SER A 25 28.78 1.77 0.10
N PRO A 26 27.93 1.44 1.09
CA PRO A 26 28.20 0.32 1.98
C PRO A 26 27.96 -0.99 1.24
N SER A 27 28.96 -1.86 1.25
CA SER A 27 28.92 -3.23 0.73
C SER A 27 27.91 -4.06 1.52
N PRO A 28 26.97 -4.80 0.89
CA PRO A 28 26.04 -5.66 1.62
C PRO A 28 26.77 -6.90 2.14
N GLN A 29 26.86 -7.02 3.46
CA GLN A 29 27.25 -8.27 4.10
C GLN A 29 26.19 -9.34 3.81
N ARG A 30 26.68 -10.44 3.26
CA ARG A 30 25.96 -11.64 2.85
C ARG A 30 25.44 -12.37 4.09
N THR A 31 24.21 -12.08 4.51
CA THR A 31 23.51 -12.85 5.54
C THR A 31 23.15 -14.23 4.98
N SER A 32 23.87 -15.25 5.44
CA SER A 32 23.54 -16.66 5.24
C SER A 32 22.19 -16.98 5.88
N ILE A 33 21.25 -17.40 5.06
CA ILE A 33 19.94 -17.90 5.52
C ILE A 33 20.16 -19.30 6.14
N PRO A 34 19.70 -19.57 7.38
CA PRO A 34 19.75 -20.91 7.94
C PRO A 34 18.78 -21.84 7.22
N ILE A 35 19.31 -22.95 6.71
CA ILE A 35 18.53 -24.04 6.12
C ILE A 35 17.78 -24.73 7.27
N ASN A 36 16.45 -24.57 7.29
CA ASN A 36 15.57 -25.25 8.21
C ASN A 36 15.47 -26.73 7.79
N VAL A 37 16.36 -27.56 8.35
CA VAL A 37 16.31 -29.01 8.19
C VAL A 37 15.16 -29.56 9.03
N HIS A 38 14.07 -29.94 8.36
CA HIS A 38 13.00 -30.71 8.98
C HIS A 38 13.56 -32.05 9.48
N SER A 39 13.52 -32.22 10.80
CA SER A 39 13.89 -33.43 11.52
C SER A 39 12.88 -34.54 11.19
N THR A 40 13.28 -35.50 10.36
CA THR A 40 12.54 -36.74 10.12
C THR A 40 12.97 -37.79 11.14
N LYS A 41 11.99 -38.39 11.81
CA LYS A 41 12.17 -39.46 12.80
C LYS A 41 12.95 -40.65 12.22
N PRO A 42 13.83 -41.29 13.01
CA PRO A 42 14.52 -42.49 12.58
C PRO A 42 13.57 -43.70 12.57
N PRO A 43 13.58 -44.55 11.52
CA PRO A 43 12.89 -45.83 11.54
C PRO A 43 13.70 -46.90 12.29
N SER A 44 12.99 -47.76 13.02
CA SER A 44 13.50 -48.89 13.80
C SER A 44 14.36 -49.87 12.99
N PRO A 45 15.35 -50.55 13.62
CA PRO A 45 16.23 -51.50 12.94
C PRO A 45 15.48 -52.81 12.61
N LYS A 46 15.51 -53.20 11.33
CA LYS A 46 15.11 -54.55 10.87
C LYS A 46 16.31 -55.51 11.02
N PRO A 47 16.06 -56.80 11.34
CA PRO A 47 17.11 -57.81 11.42
C PRO A 47 17.74 -58.09 10.05
N ALA A 48 19.06 -58.30 10.06
CA ALA A 48 19.91 -58.46 8.90
C ALA A 48 19.64 -59.78 8.16
N SER A 49 19.23 -59.68 6.89
CA SER A 49 19.28 -60.79 5.94
C SER A 49 20.69 -60.90 5.34
N PRO A 50 21.18 -62.12 5.02
CA PRO A 50 22.48 -62.32 4.38
C PRO A 50 22.52 -61.68 2.99
N GLN A 51 23.50 -60.79 2.81
CA GLN A 51 23.72 -60.01 1.58
C GLN A 51 24.33 -60.90 0.49
N PRO A 52 23.70 -61.02 -0.70
CA PRO A 52 24.31 -61.68 -1.85
C PRO A 52 25.55 -60.92 -2.33
N ALA A 53 26.53 -61.65 -2.86
CA ALA A 53 27.79 -61.11 -3.36
C ALA A 53 27.60 -59.90 -4.30
N PRO A 54 28.49 -58.89 -4.25
CA PRO A 54 28.37 -57.67 -5.04
C PRO A 54 28.43 -57.99 -6.54
N ALA A 55 27.35 -57.69 -7.25
CA ALA A 55 27.33 -57.70 -8.71
C ALA A 55 28.30 -56.62 -9.24
N PRO A 56 28.99 -56.86 -10.36
CA PRO A 56 29.92 -55.89 -10.95
C PRO A 56 29.21 -54.57 -11.26
N ALA A 57 29.85 -53.47 -10.86
CA ALA A 57 29.33 -52.12 -11.04
C ALA A 57 28.96 -51.86 -12.51
N PRO A 58 27.75 -51.32 -12.81
CA PRO A 58 27.41 -50.92 -14.16
C PRO A 58 28.40 -49.87 -14.65
N GLN A 59 29.11 -50.19 -15.73
CA GLN A 59 29.99 -49.25 -16.42
C GLN A 59 29.22 -47.98 -16.74
N HIS A 60 29.71 -46.84 -16.23
CA HIS A 60 29.11 -45.53 -16.47
C HIS A 60 29.09 -45.26 -17.98
N GLN A 61 27.91 -45.31 -18.57
CA GLN A 61 27.73 -44.82 -19.94
C GLN A 61 28.02 -43.31 -19.97
N PRO A 62 28.70 -42.80 -21.00
CA PRO A 62 28.97 -41.37 -21.13
C PRO A 62 27.65 -40.61 -21.11
N GLN A 63 27.45 -39.75 -20.11
CA GLN A 63 26.31 -38.83 -20.13
C GLN A 63 26.50 -37.86 -21.30
N VAL A 64 25.64 -37.98 -22.30
CA VAL A 64 25.58 -37.03 -23.42
C VAL A 64 25.22 -35.66 -22.84
N GLN A 65 26.21 -34.76 -22.74
CA GLN A 65 25.97 -33.37 -22.39
C GLN A 65 25.28 -32.70 -23.58
N ILE A 66 23.95 -32.64 -23.54
CA ILE A 66 23.17 -31.87 -24.51
C ILE A 66 23.33 -30.40 -24.12
N GLU A 67 24.25 -29.70 -24.79
CA GLU A 67 24.37 -28.26 -24.62
C GLU A 67 23.06 -27.59 -25.08
N PRO A 68 22.44 -26.72 -24.26
CA PRO A 68 21.21 -26.06 -24.67
C PRO A 68 21.49 -25.18 -25.89
N THR A 69 20.80 -25.45 -26.99
CA THR A 69 20.94 -24.64 -28.20
C THR A 69 20.52 -23.19 -27.93
N GLN A 70 21.08 -22.23 -28.67
CA GLN A 70 20.65 -20.82 -28.60
C GLN A 70 19.13 -20.66 -28.76
N ALA A 71 18.51 -21.50 -29.59
CA ALA A 71 17.05 -21.57 -29.74
C ALA A 71 16.34 -21.93 -28.42
N ALA A 72 16.87 -22.91 -27.66
CA ALA A 72 16.34 -23.28 -26.35
C ALA A 72 16.42 -22.13 -25.33
N HIS A 73 17.53 -21.38 -25.30
CA HIS A 73 17.66 -20.19 -24.44
C HIS A 73 16.65 -19.08 -24.79
N THR A 74 16.43 -18.87 -26.08
CA THR A 74 15.49 -17.86 -26.59
C THR A 74 14.05 -18.25 -26.26
N ALA A 75 13.70 -19.53 -26.48
CA ALA A 75 12.40 -20.09 -26.12
C ALA A 75 12.15 -20.02 -24.61
N ALA A 76 13.12 -20.43 -23.79
CA ALA A 76 13.02 -20.35 -22.33
C ALA A 76 12.78 -18.91 -21.85
N SER A 77 13.49 -17.93 -22.42
CA SER A 77 13.31 -16.51 -22.08
C SER A 77 11.91 -16.00 -22.44
N SER A 78 11.36 -16.43 -23.58
CA SER A 78 9.99 -16.09 -23.99
C SER A 78 8.95 -16.67 -23.04
N ILE A 79 9.09 -17.96 -22.70
CA ILE A 79 8.20 -18.66 -21.76
C ILE A 79 8.23 -17.98 -20.39
N GLN A 80 9.42 -17.67 -19.88
CA GLN A 80 9.58 -16.99 -18.60
C GLN A 80 8.96 -15.59 -18.61
N ARG A 81 9.15 -14.81 -19.68
CA ARG A 81 8.55 -13.48 -19.83
C ARG A 81 7.03 -13.56 -19.79
N THR A 82 6.45 -14.47 -20.56
CA THR A 82 5.00 -14.69 -20.63
C THR A 82 4.46 -15.13 -19.27
N TRP A 83 5.11 -16.10 -18.62
CA TRP A 83 4.71 -16.56 -17.29
C TRP A 83 4.75 -15.42 -16.25
N ARG A 84 5.83 -14.64 -16.20
CA ARG A 84 5.98 -13.50 -15.27
C ARG A 84 4.89 -12.45 -15.48
N ARG A 85 4.59 -12.13 -16.74
CA ARG A 85 3.50 -11.21 -17.11
C ARG A 85 2.16 -11.72 -16.60
N HIS A 86 1.80 -12.96 -16.90
CA HIS A 86 0.52 -13.54 -16.46
C HIS A 86 0.43 -13.63 -14.94
N HIS A 87 1.51 -14.01 -14.27
CA HIS A 87 1.55 -14.07 -12.82
C HIS A 87 1.30 -12.69 -12.20
N ALA A 88 2.00 -11.64 -12.66
CA ALA A 88 1.80 -10.27 -12.17
C ALA A 88 0.37 -9.77 -12.41
N LEU A 89 -0.20 -10.03 -13.60
CA LEU A 89 -1.58 -9.64 -13.90
C LEU A 89 -2.61 -10.36 -13.02
N ARG A 90 -2.41 -11.67 -12.74
CA ARG A 90 -3.26 -12.41 -11.80
C ARG A 90 -3.16 -11.85 -10.38
N GLN A 91 -1.96 -11.47 -9.94
CA GLN A 91 -1.80 -10.81 -8.63
C GLN A 91 -2.57 -9.49 -8.57
N LEU A 92 -2.46 -8.65 -9.61
CA LEU A 92 -3.22 -7.40 -9.69
C LEU A 92 -4.75 -7.64 -9.71
N GLN A 93 -5.22 -8.67 -10.40
CA GLN A 93 -6.63 -9.07 -10.38
C GLN A 93 -7.08 -9.50 -8.97
N SER A 94 -6.26 -10.28 -8.26
CA SER A 94 -6.55 -10.65 -6.87
C SER A 94 -6.61 -9.43 -5.94
N LEU A 95 -5.67 -8.48 -6.11
CA LEU A 95 -5.68 -7.22 -5.35
C LEU A 95 -6.91 -6.36 -5.70
N ARG A 96 -7.37 -6.37 -6.96
CA ARG A 96 -8.62 -5.71 -7.35
C ARG A 96 -9.83 -6.32 -6.68
N SER A 97 -9.92 -7.64 -6.62
CA SER A 97 -11.01 -8.31 -5.91
C SER A 97 -11.01 -7.96 -4.42
N LYS A 98 -9.83 -7.92 -3.78
CA LYS A 98 -9.70 -7.48 -2.38
C LYS A 98 -10.11 -6.03 -2.18
N PHE A 99 -9.76 -5.14 -3.11
CA PHE A 99 -10.21 -3.75 -3.08
C PHE A 99 -11.74 -3.66 -3.09
N ASN A 100 -12.39 -4.33 -4.04
CA ASN A 100 -13.84 -4.33 -4.16
C ASN A 100 -14.49 -4.92 -2.90
N GLU A 101 -13.95 -6.03 -2.37
CA GLU A 101 -14.44 -6.64 -1.14
C GLU A 101 -14.33 -5.68 0.05
N LEU A 102 -13.22 -4.97 0.19
CA LEU A 102 -13.03 -3.98 1.25
C LEU A 102 -14.01 -2.81 1.11
N THR A 103 -14.28 -2.34 -0.11
CA THR A 103 -15.23 -1.24 -0.33
C THR A 103 -16.67 -1.68 -0.09
N ASP A 104 -17.02 -2.91 -0.48
CA ASP A 104 -18.39 -3.44 -0.37
C ASP A 104 -18.75 -3.79 1.08
N ARG A 105 -17.78 -4.25 1.86
CA ARG A 105 -17.96 -4.63 3.28
C ARG A 105 -17.82 -3.45 4.25
N PHE A 106 -17.50 -2.27 3.75
CA PHE A 106 -17.32 -1.12 4.63
C PHE A 106 -18.66 -0.64 5.18
N GLU A 107 -18.85 -0.82 6.48
CA GLU A 107 -20.01 -0.32 7.21
C GLU A 107 -19.72 1.06 7.81
N VAL A 108 -20.55 2.02 7.43
CA VAL A 108 -20.44 3.40 7.92
C VAL A 108 -20.90 3.45 9.38
N PRO A 109 -20.06 3.90 10.32
CA PRO A 109 -20.49 4.04 11.71
C PRO A 109 -21.56 5.12 11.84
N SER A 110 -22.51 4.90 12.75
CA SER A 110 -23.60 5.85 13.04
C SER A 110 -23.13 7.10 13.81
N VAL A 111 -21.98 6.98 14.48
CA VAL A 111 -21.38 8.04 15.31
C VAL A 111 -19.88 8.09 15.02
N LEU A 112 -19.35 9.30 14.87
CA LEU A 112 -17.92 9.60 14.78
C LEU A 112 -17.47 10.33 16.03
N GLU A 113 -16.30 9.95 16.54
CA GLU A 113 -15.72 10.53 17.73
C GLU A 113 -14.41 11.23 17.39
N TYR A 114 -14.27 12.49 17.80
CA TYR A 114 -13.15 13.37 17.48
C TYR A 114 -12.42 13.77 18.75
N THR A 115 -11.09 13.73 18.74
CA THR A 115 -10.30 14.17 19.90
C THR A 115 -10.09 15.67 19.81
N LEU A 116 -10.76 16.43 20.69
CA LEU A 116 -10.62 17.88 20.79
C LEU A 116 -9.38 18.29 21.58
N LYS A 117 -9.14 17.58 22.69
CA LYS A 117 -7.94 17.74 23.51
C LYS A 117 -7.44 16.38 23.95
N ASN A 118 -6.14 16.17 23.76
CA ASN A 118 -5.47 14.96 24.21
C ASN A 118 -5.27 15.00 25.73
N ALA A 119 -5.20 13.85 26.39
CA ALA A 119 -4.94 13.77 27.84
C ALA A 119 -3.64 14.45 28.26
N ARG A 120 -2.64 14.51 27.37
CA ARG A 120 -1.36 15.20 27.59
C ARG A 120 -1.48 16.71 27.67
N GLU A 121 -2.51 17.27 27.06
CA GLU A 121 -2.76 18.72 27.00
C GLU A 121 -3.78 19.17 28.04
N SER A 122 -4.41 18.23 28.75
CA SER A 122 -5.45 18.46 29.74
C SER A 122 -4.86 18.45 31.14
N GLU A 123 -5.13 19.49 31.94
CA GLU A 123 -4.67 19.60 33.33
C GLU A 123 -5.18 18.43 34.20
N ASP A 124 -6.38 17.94 33.89
CA ASP A 124 -7.03 16.84 34.61
C ASP A 124 -6.56 15.45 34.12
N GLY A 125 -5.71 15.39 33.07
CA GLY A 125 -5.28 14.15 32.43
C GLY A 125 -6.41 13.41 31.68
N LEU A 126 -7.54 14.08 31.42
CA LEU A 126 -8.70 13.52 30.71
C LEU A 126 -8.72 13.98 29.25
N GLU A 127 -9.12 13.08 28.34
CA GLU A 127 -9.35 13.40 26.94
C GLU A 127 -10.73 14.04 26.76
N GLU A 128 -10.78 15.08 25.93
CA GLU A 128 -12.03 15.71 25.53
C GLU A 128 -12.40 15.20 24.13
N VAL A 129 -13.49 14.42 24.05
CA VAL A 129 -13.94 13.75 22.84
C VAL A 129 -15.30 14.29 22.42
N ALA A 130 -15.43 14.68 21.15
CA ALA A 130 -16.67 15.14 20.55
C ALA A 130 -17.33 14.03 19.73
N GLU A 131 -18.56 13.67 20.07
CA GLU A 131 -19.38 12.70 19.32
C GLU A 131 -20.27 13.42 18.31
N VAL A 132 -20.28 12.94 17.07
CA VAL A 132 -21.04 13.50 15.96
C VAL A 132 -21.82 12.41 15.23
N GLU A 133 -23.13 12.59 15.08
CA GLU A 133 -23.99 11.64 14.37
C GLU A 133 -23.83 11.74 12.84
N THR A 134 -23.64 10.60 12.17
CA THR A 134 -23.47 10.54 10.70
C THR A 134 -24.79 10.54 9.93
N LYS A 135 -25.94 10.42 10.60
CA LYS A 135 -27.28 10.36 9.96
C LYS A 135 -27.52 11.51 8.98
N GLY A 136 -27.87 11.22 7.73
CA GLY A 136 -28.09 12.25 6.71
C GLY A 136 -26.84 12.65 5.91
N LEU A 137 -25.67 12.08 6.21
CA LEU A 137 -24.46 12.21 5.40
C LEU A 137 -23.99 10.84 4.89
N PRO A 138 -24.61 10.34 3.81
CA PRO A 138 -24.28 9.02 3.29
C PRO A 138 -22.84 9.01 2.76
N TYR A 139 -22.07 7.99 3.17
CA TYR A 139 -20.77 7.71 2.54
C TYR A 139 -20.94 7.20 1.11
N ALA A 140 -21.95 6.35 0.89
CA ALA A 140 -22.33 5.84 -0.42
C ALA A 140 -22.78 7.01 -1.31
N GLY A 141 -21.94 7.36 -2.29
CA GLY A 141 -22.18 8.51 -3.17
C GLY A 141 -21.55 9.83 -2.69
N PHE A 142 -20.80 9.84 -1.58
CA PHE A 142 -20.03 11.01 -1.20
C PHE A 142 -18.99 11.34 -2.27
N VAL A 143 -19.11 12.51 -2.87
CA VAL A 143 -18.14 13.03 -3.82
C VAL A 143 -17.18 13.93 -3.08
N ARG A 144 -15.89 13.60 -3.13
CA ARG A 144 -14.84 14.45 -2.56
C ARG A 144 -14.92 15.84 -3.21
N PRO A 145 -15.12 16.93 -2.44
CA PRO A 145 -15.13 18.27 -3.01
C PRO A 145 -13.74 18.57 -3.60
N SER A 146 -13.73 19.08 -4.84
CA SER A 146 -12.50 19.49 -5.52
C SER A 146 -11.78 20.54 -4.68
N PRO A 147 -10.44 20.49 -4.54
CA PRO A 147 -9.70 21.52 -3.82
C PRO A 147 -9.89 22.93 -4.41
N SER A 148 -10.23 23.04 -5.70
CA SER A 148 -10.52 24.31 -6.37
C SER A 148 -11.92 24.89 -6.07
N ALA A 149 -12.83 24.09 -5.48
CA ALA A 149 -14.19 24.51 -5.17
C ALA A 149 -14.37 24.92 -3.69
N GLN A 150 -13.28 25.00 -2.92
CA GLN A 150 -13.32 25.47 -1.53
C GLN A 150 -13.42 27.00 -1.51
N THR A 151 -14.66 27.51 -1.57
CA THR A 151 -14.97 28.85 -1.07
C THR A 151 -14.50 28.92 0.38
N GLN A 152 -13.68 29.91 0.73
CA GLN A 152 -13.03 29.98 2.04
C GLN A 152 -14.07 29.85 3.18
N PRO A 153 -13.92 28.85 4.07
CA PRO A 153 -14.80 28.73 5.22
C PRO A 153 -14.51 29.88 6.21
N PRO A 154 -15.52 30.30 7.01
CA PRO A 154 -15.32 31.27 8.08
C PRO A 154 -14.28 30.74 9.08
N LEU A 155 -13.46 31.67 9.60
CA LEU A 155 -12.14 31.49 10.23
C LEU A 155 -11.99 30.40 11.32
N ASP A 156 -13.06 29.84 11.86
CA ASP A 156 -13.03 28.93 13.02
C ASP A 156 -13.30 27.45 12.69
N THR A 157 -13.72 27.11 11.45
CA THR A 157 -13.97 25.70 11.02
C THR A 157 -12.81 25.07 10.24
N THR A 158 -11.68 25.78 10.14
CA THR A 158 -10.50 25.39 9.36
C THR A 158 -9.74 24.21 9.98
N ILE A 159 -9.86 24.01 11.29
CA ILE A 159 -9.17 22.93 12.01
C ILE A 159 -10.19 21.81 12.26
N VAL A 160 -10.09 20.74 11.48
CA VAL A 160 -10.81 19.50 11.76
C VAL A 160 -10.02 18.71 12.80
N PRO A 161 -10.57 18.44 14.00
CA PRO A 161 -9.89 17.63 15.00
C PRO A 161 -9.63 16.21 14.47
N PRO A 162 -8.59 15.52 14.94
CA PRO A 162 -8.32 14.15 14.54
C PRO A 162 -9.45 13.21 15.00
N LEU A 163 -9.71 12.19 14.19
CA LEU A 163 -10.62 11.11 14.55
C LEU A 163 -10.02 10.30 15.71
N SER A 164 -10.76 10.17 16.81
CA SER A 164 -10.33 9.42 18.00
C SER A 164 -10.19 7.92 17.68
N TYR A 165 -9.39 7.20 18.47
CA TYR A 165 -9.21 5.75 18.36
C TYR A 165 -10.14 5.01 19.34
N THR A 166 -11.44 5.02 19.06
CA THR A 166 -12.46 4.39 19.90
C THR A 166 -13.14 3.23 19.17
N SER A 167 -14.01 2.49 19.86
CA SER A 167 -14.73 1.36 19.26
C SER A 167 -15.69 1.80 18.14
N SER A 168 -16.26 2.99 18.23
CA SER A 168 -17.19 3.55 17.24
C SER A 168 -16.49 3.92 15.93
N THR A 169 -15.26 4.44 16.00
CA THR A 169 -14.46 4.85 14.84
C THR A 169 -13.56 3.74 14.29
N ARG A 170 -13.51 2.58 14.96
CA ARG A 170 -12.67 1.44 14.60
C ARG A 170 -12.83 1.00 13.14
N ALA A 171 -14.05 1.00 12.62
CA ALA A 171 -14.31 0.59 11.23
C ALA A 171 -13.58 1.47 10.20
N ILE A 172 -13.51 2.79 10.46
CA ILE A 172 -12.81 3.75 9.59
C ILE A 172 -11.32 3.53 9.63
N HIS A 173 -10.75 3.39 10.83
CA HIS A 173 -9.33 3.14 11.00
C HIS A 173 -8.92 1.81 10.36
N ALA A 174 -9.72 0.75 10.56
CA ALA A 174 -9.50 -0.55 9.95
C ALA A 174 -9.55 -0.49 8.42
N GLN A 175 -10.51 0.25 7.86
CA GLN A 175 -10.61 0.45 6.41
C GLN A 175 -9.39 1.21 5.87
N ASN A 176 -9.01 2.30 6.52
CA ASN A 176 -7.84 3.09 6.12
C ASN A 176 -6.55 2.25 6.17
N GLU A 177 -6.35 1.47 7.24
CA GLU A 177 -5.21 0.56 7.34
C GLU A 177 -5.22 -0.52 6.24
N ALA A 178 -6.39 -1.09 5.94
CA ALA A 178 -6.53 -2.09 4.89
C ALA A 178 -6.18 -1.52 3.50
N LEU A 179 -6.60 -0.29 3.20
CA LEU A 179 -6.25 0.42 1.96
C LEU A 179 -4.73 0.69 1.88
N LEU A 180 -4.09 1.12 2.98
CA LEU A 180 -2.64 1.30 3.03
C LEU A 180 -1.87 0.00 2.81
N ARG A 181 -2.31 -1.11 3.42
CA ARG A 181 -1.74 -2.45 3.18
C ARG A 181 -1.89 -2.86 1.72
N LEU A 182 -3.01 -2.50 1.08
CA LEU A 182 -3.23 -2.79 -0.33
C LEU A 182 -2.30 -1.99 -1.25
N LEU A 183 -2.05 -0.71 -0.96
CA LEU A 183 -1.05 0.10 -1.68
C LEU A 183 0.36 -0.50 -1.56
N ASN A 184 0.77 -0.88 -0.36
CA ASN A 184 2.05 -1.56 -0.14
C ASN A 184 2.14 -2.88 -0.94
N ALA A 185 1.04 -3.64 -1.02
CA ALA A 185 0.98 -4.87 -1.80
C ALA A 185 1.05 -4.60 -3.31
N LEU A 186 0.47 -3.51 -3.80
CA LEU A 186 0.55 -3.10 -5.21
C LEU A 186 1.99 -2.74 -5.61
N ASP A 187 2.69 -1.99 -4.76
CA ASP A 187 4.09 -1.61 -4.99
C ASP A 187 5.02 -2.82 -5.06
N ALA A 188 4.71 -3.86 -4.29
CA ALA A 188 5.45 -5.11 -4.29
C ALA A 188 5.28 -5.94 -5.59
N VAL A 189 4.26 -5.66 -6.43
CA VAL A 189 4.05 -6.42 -7.68
C VAL A 189 5.09 -6.02 -8.74
N PRO A 190 5.99 -6.93 -9.15
CA PRO A 190 7.04 -6.61 -10.10
C PRO A 190 6.48 -6.51 -11.53
N SER A 191 6.83 -5.44 -12.24
CA SER A 191 6.37 -5.25 -13.62
C SER A 191 7.25 -5.94 -14.67
N TRP A 192 8.50 -6.28 -14.34
CA TRP A 192 9.47 -6.87 -15.26
C TRP A 192 9.66 -6.11 -16.60
N GLY A 193 9.40 -4.80 -16.59
CA GLY A 193 9.44 -3.95 -17.80
C GLY A 193 8.17 -4.01 -18.67
N ASP A 194 7.18 -4.82 -18.33
CA ASP A 194 5.91 -4.90 -19.06
C ASP A 194 5.05 -3.66 -18.80
N SER A 195 4.65 -2.96 -19.86
CA SER A 195 3.86 -1.73 -19.80
C SER A 195 2.44 -1.98 -19.31
N ALA A 196 1.81 -3.08 -19.75
CA ALA A 196 0.44 -3.40 -19.35
C ALA A 196 0.36 -3.66 -17.84
N VAL A 197 1.37 -4.33 -17.26
CA VAL A 197 1.45 -4.51 -15.80
C VAL A 197 1.61 -3.17 -15.08
N ARG A 198 2.44 -2.25 -15.60
CA ARG A 198 2.63 -0.92 -14.99
C ARG A 198 1.35 -0.08 -15.04
N GLU A 199 0.66 -0.08 -16.17
CA GLU A 199 -0.59 0.65 -16.36
C GLU A 199 -1.71 0.11 -15.47
N ALA A 200 -1.88 -1.22 -15.44
CA ALA A 200 -2.85 -1.87 -14.56
C ALA A 200 -2.58 -1.56 -13.08
N ARG A 201 -1.31 -1.63 -12.66
CA ARG A 201 -0.91 -1.26 -11.28
C ARG A 201 -1.19 0.21 -10.98
N LYS A 202 -0.85 1.12 -11.90
CA LYS A 202 -1.11 2.56 -11.77
C LYS A 202 -2.60 2.87 -11.64
N HIS A 203 -3.44 2.22 -12.45
CA HIS A 203 -4.89 2.43 -12.38
C HIS A 203 -5.45 1.95 -11.05
N LEU A 204 -5.08 0.75 -10.62
CA LEU A 204 -5.54 0.21 -9.34
C LEU A 204 -5.03 1.05 -8.15
N ALA A 205 -3.78 1.50 -8.16
CA ALA A 205 -3.25 2.39 -7.13
C ALA A 205 -4.08 3.69 -7.04
N LYS A 206 -4.39 4.31 -8.19
CA LYS A 206 -5.26 5.51 -8.22
C LYS A 206 -6.64 5.26 -7.64
N ASP A 207 -7.26 4.12 -7.93
CA ASP A 207 -8.57 3.78 -7.39
C ASP A 207 -8.52 3.63 -5.85
N VAL A 208 -7.47 2.97 -5.33
CA VAL A 208 -7.26 2.77 -3.90
C VAL A 208 -6.95 4.09 -3.18
N GLU A 209 -6.08 4.92 -3.75
CA GLU A 209 -5.79 6.28 -3.24
C GLU A 209 -7.04 7.17 -3.27
N GLY A 210 -7.83 7.08 -4.35
CA GLY A 210 -9.09 7.79 -4.49
C GLY A 210 -10.08 7.42 -3.39
N GLU A 211 -10.19 6.13 -3.07
CA GLU A 211 -11.03 5.63 -1.99
C GLU A 211 -10.55 6.10 -0.61
N ALA A 212 -9.23 6.00 -0.35
CA ALA A 212 -8.65 6.48 0.91
C ALA A 212 -8.89 7.99 1.09
N ALA A 213 -8.71 8.77 0.02
CA ALA A 213 -9.00 10.21 0.03
C ALA A 213 -10.49 10.52 0.17
N ARG A 214 -11.38 9.67 -0.37
CA ARG A 214 -12.83 9.80 -0.23
C ARG A 214 -13.25 9.58 1.23
N LEU A 215 -12.76 8.49 1.85
CA LEU A 215 -12.98 8.19 3.26
C LEU A 215 -12.50 9.35 4.15
N ASP A 216 -11.29 9.84 3.88
CA ASP A 216 -10.71 10.96 4.62
C ASP A 216 -11.53 12.25 4.50
N ALA A 217 -11.90 12.60 3.27
CA ALA A 217 -12.70 13.78 3.01
C ALA A 217 -14.11 13.70 3.62
N TRP A 218 -14.71 12.50 3.65
CA TRP A 218 -16.05 12.26 4.18
C TRP A 218 -16.11 12.51 5.69
N TRP A 219 -15.24 11.88 6.49
CA TRP A 219 -15.29 12.09 7.94
C TRP A 219 -15.01 13.56 8.28
N LYS A 220 -14.08 14.21 7.55
CA LYS A 220 -13.85 15.66 7.70
C LYS A 220 -15.08 16.51 7.33
N ALA A 221 -15.87 16.08 6.34
CA ALA A 221 -17.11 16.76 5.97
C ALA A 221 -18.17 16.62 7.07
N VAL A 222 -18.31 15.44 7.67
CA VAL A 222 -19.20 15.22 8.82
C VAL A 222 -18.87 16.19 9.95
N TRP A 223 -17.58 16.38 10.27
CA TRP A 223 -17.17 17.37 11.25
C TRP A 223 -17.54 18.81 10.84
N ARG A 224 -17.23 19.21 9.60
CA ARG A 224 -17.52 20.59 9.15
C ARG A 224 -19.01 20.91 9.21
N GLU A 225 -19.85 19.94 8.89
CA GLU A 225 -21.30 20.15 8.84
C GLU A 225 -21.96 20.09 10.22
N LYS A 226 -21.46 19.22 11.10
CA LYS A 226 -22.15 18.87 12.36
C LYS A 226 -21.33 19.04 13.63
N GLY A 227 -20.06 19.42 13.52
CA GLY A 227 -19.16 19.60 14.64
C GLY A 227 -19.64 20.66 15.65
N ALA A 228 -20.40 21.66 15.19
CA ALA A 228 -21.02 22.66 16.06
C ALA A 228 -22.11 22.07 16.98
N SER A 229 -22.72 20.95 16.59
CA SER A 229 -23.75 20.23 17.35
C SER A 229 -23.19 18.98 18.04
N ALA A 230 -21.87 18.86 18.12
CA ALA A 230 -21.23 17.68 18.69
C ALA A 230 -21.49 17.58 20.20
N ARG A 231 -21.70 16.34 20.69
CA ARG A 231 -21.79 16.07 22.12
C ARG A 231 -20.39 15.88 22.68
N VAL A 232 -19.94 16.80 23.52
CA VAL A 232 -18.61 16.73 24.12
C VAL A 232 -18.65 15.92 25.41
N LYS A 233 -17.79 14.92 25.52
CA LYS A 233 -17.60 14.08 26.70
C LYS A 233 -16.13 14.10 27.14
N ARG A 234 -15.91 13.95 28.45
CA ARG A 234 -14.58 13.75 29.01
C ARG A 234 -14.37 12.27 29.26
N VAL A 235 -13.29 11.70 28.72
CA VAL A 235 -12.98 10.28 28.81
C VAL A 235 -11.59 10.11 29.42
N ARG A 236 -11.43 9.10 30.27
CA ARG A 236 -10.10 8.74 30.79
C ARG A 236 -9.36 7.96 29.70
N ALA A 237 -8.17 8.43 29.33
CA ALA A 237 -7.28 7.73 28.40
C ALA A 237 -6.89 6.33 28.90
#